data_AF-A0A951PM32-F1
#
_entry.id   AF-A0A951PM32-F1
#
_cell.length_a   1.000
_cell.length_b   1.000
_cell.length_c   1.000
_cell.angle_alpha   90.00
_cell.angle_beta   90.00
_cell.angle_gamma   90.00
#
_symmetry.space_group_name_H-M   'P 1'
#
loop_
_entity.id
_entity.type
_entity.pdbx_description
1 polymer ?
#
loop_
_entity_poly.entity_id
_entity_poly.type
_entity_poly.pdbx_seq_one_letter_code
_entity_poly.pdbx_strand_id
1 'polypeptide(L)'
;MSNCQMVQRLHNFCNCFNGLLALYNTWRILPKAMTISSIVGCIYLTHHREDIYPEPKCFKPERFLERQFSSFEFLPFGGSNRRCIGAAFAMFEMKLVLVTILSHWGLAMADTRPVRPVRRGVTLGPPSGMQMVLTAQYKKRSPQGITSSV
;
A
#
# COMPACT_ATOMS: atom_id res chain seq x y z
N MET A 1 -11.17 -3.08 -5.32
CA MET A 1 -10.01 -2.31 -5.83
C MET A 1 -9.39 -1.45 -4.74
N SER A 2 -10.23 -0.69 -4.04
CA SER A 2 -9.90 0.14 -2.89
C SER A 2 -9.04 -0.53 -1.80
N ASN A 3 -9.37 -1.77 -1.38
CA ASN A 3 -8.64 -2.44 -0.29
C ASN A 3 -7.15 -2.66 -0.62
N CYS A 4 -6.84 -3.14 -1.83
CA CYS A 4 -5.45 -3.34 -2.26
C CYS A 4 -4.68 -2.01 -2.29
N GLN A 5 -5.32 -0.95 -2.80
CA GLN A 5 -4.71 0.39 -2.83
C GLN A 5 -4.45 0.93 -1.41
N MET A 6 -5.37 0.67 -0.48
CA MET A 6 -5.23 1.09 0.90
C MET A 6 -4.10 0.36 1.63
N VAL A 7 -3.96 -0.95 1.42
CA VAL A 7 -2.84 -1.73 1.96
C VAL A 7 -1.50 -1.18 1.46
N GLN A 8 -1.38 -0.88 0.17
CA GLN A 8 -0.17 -0.31 -0.40
C GLN A 8 0.19 1.06 0.17
N ARG A 9 -0.83 1.85 0.51
CA ARG A 9 -0.68 3.20 1.06
C ARG A 9 -0.16 3.18 2.50
N LEU A 10 -0.78 2.37 3.36
CA LEU A 10 -0.45 2.29 4.79
C LEU A 10 0.81 1.47 5.04
N HIS A 11 0.98 0.36 4.31
CA HIS A 11 2.08 -0.56 4.46
C HIS A 11 2.97 -0.46 3.23
N ASN A 12 3.73 0.63 3.19
CA ASN A 12 4.55 0.98 2.05
C ASN A 12 5.57 -0.12 1.70
N PHE A 13 5.52 -0.53 0.43
CA PHE A 13 6.36 -1.61 -0.09
C PHE A 13 7.80 -1.15 -0.35
N CYS A 14 8.08 0.15 -0.43
CA CYS A 14 9.43 0.67 -0.61
C CYS A 14 9.61 1.88 0.30
N ASN A 15 10.39 1.72 1.37
CA ASN A 15 10.81 2.88 2.16
C ASN A 15 12.02 3.49 1.48
N CYS A 16 11.97 4.80 1.24
CA CYS A 16 13.20 5.55 0.98
C CYS A 16 14.14 5.33 2.15
N PHE A 17 15.26 4.70 1.86
CA PHE A 17 16.44 4.68 2.71
C PHE A 17 16.76 6.13 3.06
N ASN A 18 16.78 6.48 4.35
CA ASN A 18 17.35 7.76 4.76
C ASN A 18 18.30 7.56 5.93
N GLY A 19 19.58 7.74 5.63
CA GLY A 19 20.57 8.25 6.56
C GLY A 19 20.54 9.77 6.69
N LEU A 20 19.60 10.49 6.05
CA LEU A 20 19.38 11.92 6.29
C LEU A 20 17.89 12.21 6.46
N LEU A 21 17.42 11.98 7.68
CA LEU A 21 16.26 12.68 8.23
C LEU A 21 16.74 14.08 8.64
N ALA A 22 16.70 15.04 7.72
CA ALA A 22 16.82 16.43 8.08
C ALA A 22 16.07 17.31 7.08
N LEU A 23 15.33 18.27 7.62
CA LEU A 23 14.76 19.45 6.94
C LEU A 23 13.43 19.24 6.22
N TYR A 24 12.38 18.94 6.99
CA TYR A 24 10.99 19.14 6.53
C TYR A 24 10.36 20.45 6.99
N ASN A 25 11.12 21.44 7.51
CA ASN A 25 10.51 22.73 7.88
C ASN A 25 11.39 23.99 7.85
N THR A 26 12.48 24.01 7.08
CA THR A 26 13.30 25.21 6.90
C THR A 26 13.71 25.39 5.45
N TRP A 27 12.79 25.89 4.62
CA TRP A 27 13.11 26.50 3.32
C TRP A 27 13.95 27.78 3.43
N ARG A 28 14.39 28.18 4.64
CA ARG A 28 14.95 29.51 4.88
C ARG A 28 16.46 29.60 5.06
N ILE A 29 17.23 28.52 5.15
CA ILE A 29 18.71 28.65 5.19
C ILE A 29 19.36 27.38 4.61
N LEU A 30 19.46 27.30 3.28
CA LEU A 30 20.52 26.50 2.67
C LEU A 30 21.66 27.46 2.33
N PRO A 31 22.87 27.30 2.89
CA PRO A 31 24.01 28.10 2.48
C PRO A 31 24.24 27.88 0.98
N LYS A 32 24.56 28.97 0.26
CA LYS A 32 24.78 29.02 -1.21
C LYS A 32 25.75 27.98 -1.79
N ALA A 33 26.42 27.18 -0.96
CA ALA A 33 27.42 26.19 -1.33
C ALA A 33 26.98 24.72 -1.15
N MET A 34 25.75 24.43 -0.71
CA MET A 34 25.26 23.06 -0.63
C MET A 34 24.66 22.62 -1.97
N THR A 35 25.50 22.05 -2.84
CA THR A 35 25.03 21.41 -4.07
C THR A 35 24.13 20.23 -3.70
N ILE A 36 22.82 20.37 -3.86
CA ILE A 36 21.86 19.27 -3.73
C ILE A 36 22.13 18.31 -4.88
N SER A 37 22.89 17.24 -4.63
CA SER A 37 23.26 16.27 -5.67
C SER A 37 22.11 15.32 -6.02
N SER A 38 21.11 15.16 -5.16
CA SER A 38 19.96 14.29 -5.39
C SER A 38 18.75 14.68 -4.54
N ILE A 39 17.58 14.77 -5.17
CA ILE A 39 16.28 14.90 -4.50
C ILE A 39 15.59 13.54 -4.59
N VAL A 40 15.24 12.96 -3.44
CA VAL A 40 14.55 11.67 -3.36
C VAL A 40 13.20 11.87 -2.68
N GLY A 41 12.11 11.48 -3.36
CA GLY A 41 10.76 11.56 -2.81
C GLY A 41 10.48 10.43 -1.84
N CYS A 42 10.12 10.74 -0.59
CA CYS A 42 9.77 9.72 0.40
C CYS A 42 8.30 9.30 0.27
N ILE A 43 8.07 8.12 -0.33
CA ILE A 43 6.73 7.54 -0.53
C ILE A 43 5.98 7.45 0.81
N TYR A 44 6.65 7.01 1.87
CA TYR A 44 6.06 6.90 3.21
C TYR A 44 5.48 8.22 3.70
N LEU A 45 6.25 9.31 3.62
CA LEU A 45 5.80 10.62 4.06
C LEU A 45 4.65 11.12 3.20
N THR A 46 4.74 11.00 1.87
CA THR A 46 3.64 11.41 0.97
C THR A 46 2.34 10.67 1.27
N HIS A 47 2.41 9.37 1.58
CA HIS A 47 1.23 8.56 1.91
C HIS A 47 0.66 8.79 3.32
N HIS A 48 1.39 9.51 4.19
CA HIS A 48 0.95 9.86 5.54
C HIS A 48 0.68 11.36 5.72
N ARG A 49 0.79 12.14 4.64
CA ARG A 49 0.43 13.55 4.59
C ARG A 49 -1.08 13.73 4.79
N GLU A 50 -1.44 14.42 5.87
CA GLU A 50 -2.84 14.64 6.25
C GLU A 50 -3.59 15.57 5.29
N ASP A 51 -2.88 16.48 4.62
CA ASP A 51 -3.43 17.37 3.60
C ASP A 51 -3.84 16.62 2.31
N ILE A 52 -3.22 15.47 2.04
CA ILE A 52 -3.58 14.58 0.92
C ILE A 52 -4.56 13.50 1.39
N TYR A 53 -4.30 12.93 2.57
CA TYR A 53 -5.04 11.82 3.17
C TYR A 53 -5.53 12.19 4.58
N PRO A 54 -6.72 12.79 4.72
CA PRO A 54 -7.30 13.05 6.03
C PRO A 54 -7.33 11.77 6.89
N GLU A 55 -7.08 11.89 8.19
CA GLU A 55 -6.93 10.76 9.11
C GLU A 55 -5.97 9.67 8.55
N PRO A 56 -4.69 10.02 8.31
CA PRO A 56 -3.80 9.19 7.52
C PRO A 56 -3.49 7.84 8.17
N LYS A 57 -3.70 7.66 9.47
CA LYS A 57 -3.41 6.37 10.13
C LYS A 57 -4.56 5.36 10.02
N CYS A 58 -5.75 5.79 9.58
CA CYS A 58 -6.92 4.92 9.52
C CYS A 58 -6.94 4.07 8.25
N PHE A 59 -7.29 2.80 8.37
CA PHE A 59 -7.57 1.92 7.23
C PHE A 59 -8.94 2.28 6.61
N LYS A 60 -8.95 3.16 5.60
CA LYS A 60 -10.16 3.68 4.94
C LYS A 60 -10.07 3.54 3.40
N PRO A 61 -10.40 2.36 2.85
CA PRO A 61 -10.37 2.09 1.41
C PRO A 61 -11.31 2.97 0.59
N GLU A 62 -12.42 3.42 1.17
CA GLU A 62 -13.50 4.17 0.52
C GLU A 62 -12.99 5.46 -0.14
N ARG A 63 -11.89 6.04 0.38
CA ARG A 63 -11.24 7.24 -0.18
C ARG A 63 -10.82 7.07 -1.64
N PHE A 64 -10.52 5.86 -2.09
CA PHE A 64 -10.17 5.56 -3.48
C PHE A 64 -11.39 5.42 -4.41
N LEU A 65 -12.60 5.37 -3.84
CA LEU A 65 -13.86 5.43 -4.57
C LEU A 65 -14.36 6.87 -4.69
N GLU A 66 -14.13 7.67 -3.66
CA GLU A 66 -14.56 9.08 -3.58
C GLU A 66 -13.71 10.02 -4.45
N ARG A 67 -12.42 9.71 -4.62
CA ARG A 67 -11.48 10.59 -5.32
C ARG A 67 -10.41 9.80 -6.08
N GLN A 68 -10.04 10.31 -7.26
CA GLN A 68 -8.85 9.87 -7.99
C GLN A 68 -7.62 10.64 -7.51
N PHE A 69 -6.54 9.91 -7.20
CA PHE A 69 -5.27 10.49 -6.78
C PHE A 69 -4.31 10.59 -7.97
N SER A 70 -3.55 11.68 -8.04
CA SER A 70 -2.50 11.82 -9.04
C SER A 70 -1.34 10.86 -8.80
N SER A 71 -0.49 10.69 -9.82
CA SER A 71 0.71 9.84 -9.76
C SER A 71 1.79 10.37 -8.79
N PHE A 72 1.62 11.57 -8.23
CA PHE A 72 2.49 12.16 -7.21
C PHE A 72 1.88 12.12 -5.80
N GLU A 73 0.59 11.83 -5.68
CA GLU A 73 -0.10 11.65 -4.40
C GLU A 73 -0.14 10.17 -4.02
N PHE A 74 -0.51 9.31 -4.98
CA PHE A 74 -0.56 7.85 -4.79
C PHE A 74 0.49 7.14 -5.65
N LEU A 75 1.70 7.01 -5.09
CA LEU A 75 2.88 6.45 -5.74
C LEU A 75 3.46 5.17 -5.10
N PRO A 76 2.65 4.13 -4.81
CA PRO A 76 3.13 2.90 -4.14
C PRO A 76 4.17 2.10 -4.96
N PHE A 77 4.25 2.38 -6.26
CA PHE A 77 5.20 1.78 -7.20
C PHE A 77 6.11 2.83 -7.83
N GLY A 78 6.38 3.91 -7.10
CA GLY A 78 6.93 5.14 -7.68
C GLY A 78 5.88 5.91 -8.48
N GLY A 79 6.30 7.04 -9.03
CA GLY A 79 5.45 7.97 -9.78
C GLY A 79 6.12 8.46 -11.06
N SER A 80 5.35 9.15 -11.91
CA SER A 80 5.83 9.74 -13.16
C SER A 80 6.52 8.72 -14.10
N ASN A 81 7.47 9.19 -14.92
CA ASN A 81 8.20 8.42 -15.94
C ASN A 81 9.12 7.32 -15.37
N ARG A 82 9.29 7.27 -14.04
CA ARG A 82 10.06 6.23 -13.34
C ARG A 82 9.16 5.27 -12.55
N ARG A 83 7.85 5.27 -12.84
CA ARG A 83 6.91 4.31 -12.25
C ARG A 83 7.33 2.89 -12.63
N CYS A 84 7.22 1.96 -11.68
CA CYS A 84 7.51 0.55 -11.89
C CYS A 84 6.71 0.00 -13.09
N ILE A 85 7.41 -0.62 -14.03
CA ILE A 85 6.79 -1.29 -15.19
C ILE A 85 5.86 -2.44 -14.77
N GLY A 86 6.16 -3.08 -13.63
CA GLY A 86 5.36 -4.17 -13.05
C GLY A 86 4.14 -3.71 -12.24
N ALA A 87 3.83 -2.41 -12.16
CA ALA A 87 2.76 -1.90 -11.30
C ALA A 87 1.38 -2.48 -11.63
N ALA A 88 1.05 -2.62 -12.93
CA ALA A 88 -0.22 -3.19 -13.36
C ALA A 88 -0.32 -4.69 -13.02
N PHE A 89 0.77 -5.42 -13.25
CA PHE A 89 0.86 -6.85 -12.96
C PHE A 89 0.74 -7.14 -11.46
N ALA A 90 1.49 -6.43 -10.61
CA ALA A 90 1.40 -6.58 -9.16
C ALA A 90 -0.02 -6.28 -8.63
N MET A 91 -0.68 -5.23 -9.15
CA MET A 91 -2.07 -4.92 -8.79
C MET A 91 -3.04 -6.01 -9.21
N PHE A 92 -2.81 -6.66 -10.35
CA PHE A 92 -3.63 -7.76 -10.82
C PHE A 92 -3.45 -8.99 -9.93
N GLU A 93 -2.20 -9.40 -9.67
CA GLU A 93 -1.91 -10.54 -8.80
C GLU A 93 -2.46 -10.37 -7.39
N MET A 94 -2.26 -9.20 -6.75
CA MET A 94 -2.80 -8.96 -5.41
C MET A 94 -4.33 -9.12 -5.36
N LYS A 95 -5.04 -8.64 -6.38
CA LYS A 95 -6.49 -8.82 -6.46
C LYS A 95 -6.85 -10.29 -6.61
N LEU A 96 -6.19 -11.00 -7.53
CA LEU A 96 -6.46 -12.41 -7.75
C LEU A 96 -6.21 -13.24 -6.50
N VAL A 97 -5.07 -13.04 -5.84
CA VAL A 97 -4.71 -13.75 -4.60
C VAL A 97 -5.74 -13.45 -3.51
N LEU A 98 -6.08 -12.18 -3.30
CA LEU A 98 -7.05 -11.79 -2.28
C LEU A 98 -8.44 -12.38 -2.54
N VAL A 99 -8.92 -12.28 -3.78
CA VAL A 99 -10.23 -12.83 -4.17
C VAL A 99 -10.21 -14.36 -4.04
N THR A 100 -9.15 -15.02 -4.48
CA THR A 100 -9.03 -16.48 -4.40
C THR A 100 -9.05 -16.94 -2.94
N ILE A 101 -8.28 -16.29 -2.08
CA ILE A 101 -8.23 -16.66 -0.66
C ILE A 101 -9.58 -16.42 0.01
N LEU A 102 -10.13 -15.20 -0.11
CA LEU A 102 -11.36 -14.82 0.60
C LEU A 102 -12.63 -15.47 0.05
N SER A 103 -12.65 -15.90 -1.21
CA SER A 103 -13.80 -16.60 -1.79
C SER A 103 -13.85 -18.09 -1.42
N HIS A 104 -12.73 -18.65 -0.95
CA HIS A 104 -12.59 -20.06 -0.63
C HIS A 104 -12.43 -20.33 0.87
N TRP A 105 -11.92 -19.37 1.64
CA TRP A 105 -11.59 -19.60 3.05
C TRP A 105 -11.96 -18.41 3.95
N GLY A 106 -12.48 -18.73 5.12
CA GLY A 106 -12.52 -17.82 6.26
C GLY A 106 -11.20 -17.91 7.02
N LEU A 107 -10.62 -16.77 7.34
CA LEU A 107 -9.34 -16.68 8.05
C LEU A 107 -9.49 -15.86 9.33
N ALA A 108 -8.82 -16.31 10.40
CA ALA A 108 -8.65 -15.54 11.63
C ALA A 108 -7.18 -15.54 12.05
N MET A 109 -6.80 -14.56 12.85
CA MET A 109 -5.49 -14.54 13.49
C MET A 109 -5.40 -15.67 14.52
N ALA A 110 -4.26 -16.38 14.56
CA ALA A 110 -4.03 -17.41 15.59
C ALA A 110 -3.83 -16.80 17.00
N ASP A 111 -3.50 -15.51 17.07
CA ASP A 111 -3.19 -14.76 18.28
C ASP A 111 -3.75 -13.34 18.17
N THR A 112 -4.07 -12.72 19.30
CA THR A 112 -4.58 -11.35 19.42
C THR A 112 -3.48 -10.28 19.49
N ARG A 113 -2.20 -10.69 19.56
CA ARG A 113 -1.07 -9.73 19.59
C ARG A 113 -1.12 -8.75 18.40
N PRO A 114 -0.87 -7.45 18.66
CA PRO A 114 -0.88 -6.45 17.60
C PRO A 114 0.26 -6.70 16.61
N VAL A 115 -0.08 -6.84 15.32
CA VAL A 115 0.90 -7.04 14.26
C VAL A 115 1.51 -5.70 13.87
N ARG A 116 2.83 -5.57 14.05
CA ARG A 116 3.59 -4.41 13.58
C ARG A 116 4.37 -4.79 12.33
N PRO A 117 4.29 -4.00 11.24
CA PRO A 117 5.12 -4.22 10.06
C PRO A 117 6.60 -4.17 10.43
N VAL A 118 7.37 -5.10 9.87
CA VAL A 118 8.82 -5.15 10.00
C VAL A 118 9.47 -4.90 8.65
N ARG A 119 10.68 -4.34 8.69
CA ARG A 119 11.48 -4.12 7.49
C ARG A 119 12.06 -5.45 7.00
N ARG A 120 11.85 -5.74 5.71
CA ARG A 120 12.43 -6.87 4.97
C ARG A 120 13.19 -6.33 3.76
N GLY A 121 14.47 -6.02 3.96
CA GLY A 121 15.28 -5.34 2.94
C GLY A 121 14.77 -3.93 2.66
N VAL A 122 14.42 -3.63 1.42
CA VAL A 122 13.86 -2.32 1.02
C VAL A 122 12.35 -2.21 1.28
N THR A 123 11.69 -3.32 1.61
CA THR A 123 10.23 -3.40 1.76
C THR A 123 9.79 -3.54 3.22
N LEU A 124 8.50 -3.29 3.48
CA LEU A 124 7.85 -3.64 4.74
C LEU A 124 6.99 -4.88 4.53
N GLY A 125 6.91 -5.73 5.55
CA GLY A 125 6.03 -6.89 5.55
C GLY A 125 5.60 -7.27 6.96
N PRO A 126 4.72 -8.27 7.11
CA PRO A 126 4.39 -8.81 8.41
C PRO A 126 5.64 -9.39 9.09
N PRO A 127 5.69 -9.48 10.44
CA PRO A 127 6.79 -10.12 11.16
C PRO A 127 6.88 -11.62 10.84
N SER A 128 8.06 -12.22 11.01
CA SER A 128 8.22 -13.67 10.96
C SER A 128 7.42 -14.31 12.10
N GLY A 129 6.67 -15.37 11.80
CA GLY A 129 5.84 -16.08 12.78
C GLY A 129 4.42 -15.55 12.94
N MET A 130 3.96 -14.62 12.07
CA MET A 130 2.52 -14.30 11.99
C MET A 130 1.76 -15.52 11.47
N GLN A 131 0.86 -16.06 12.29
CA GLN A 131 0.06 -17.24 11.97
C GLN A 131 -1.41 -16.88 11.82
N MET A 132 -2.05 -17.49 10.83
CA MET A 132 -3.49 -17.41 10.61
C MET A 132 -4.07 -18.82 10.64
N VAL A 133 -5.29 -18.94 11.15
CA VAL A 133 -6.06 -20.18 11.20
C VAL A 133 -7.22 -20.11 10.21
N LEU A 134 -7.53 -21.25 9.59
CA LEU A 134 -8.72 -21.41 8.76
C LEU A 134 -9.92 -21.58 9.68
N THR A 135 -10.89 -20.67 9.59
CA THR A 135 -12.14 -20.73 10.37
C THR A 135 -13.28 -21.35 9.59
N ALA A 136 -13.25 -21.25 8.25
CA ALA A 136 -14.25 -21.83 7.37
C ALA A 136 -13.63 -22.18 6.02
N GLN A 137 -14.25 -23.14 5.32
CA GLN A 137 -14.02 -23.36 3.90
C GLN A 137 -15.34 -23.13 3.16
N TYR A 138 -15.31 -22.25 2.17
CA TYR A 138 -16.46 -21.94 1.34
C TYR A 138 -16.45 -22.83 0.10
N LYS A 139 -17.60 -23.46 -0.17
CA LYS A 139 -17.79 -24.18 -1.43
C LYS A 139 -17.84 -23.14 -2.56
N LYS A 140 -17.02 -23.33 -3.59
CA LYS A 140 -16.96 -22.44 -4.76
C LYS A 140 -18.39 -22.22 -5.27
N ARG A 141 -18.87 -20.97 -5.21
CA ARG A 141 -20.16 -20.60 -5.81
C ARG A 141 -20.00 -20.87 -7.30
N SER A 142 -20.77 -21.80 -7.86
CA SER A 142 -20.84 -21.96 -9.32
C SER A 142 -21.22 -20.60 -9.91
N PRO A 143 -20.62 -20.17 -11.03
CA PRO A 143 -21.10 -18.97 -11.70
C PRO A 143 -22.57 -19.21 -12.02
N GLN A 144 -23.49 -18.50 -11.37
CA GLN A 144 -24.86 -18.47 -11.86
C GLN A 144 -24.76 -17.89 -13.27
N GLY A 145 -25.07 -18.70 -14.28
CA GLY A 145 -25.03 -18.30 -15.67
C GLY A 145 -25.80 -17.00 -15.81
N ILE A 146 -25.15 -15.99 -16.39
CA ILE A 146 -25.82 -14.80 -16.89
C ILE A 146 -26.74 -15.33 -18.00
N THR A 147 -28.00 -15.59 -17.68
CA THR A 147 -29.03 -15.80 -18.68
C THR A 147 -29.30 -14.42 -19.27
N SER A 148 -28.54 -14.07 -20.30
CA SER A 148 -28.90 -12.98 -21.19
C SER A 148 -30.13 -13.46 -21.97
N SER A 149 -31.32 -13.13 -21.49
CA SER A 149 -32.52 -13.11 -22.31
C SER A 149 -32.39 -11.94 -23.30
N VAL A 150 -31.96 -12.26 -24.51
CA VAL A 150 -32.17 -11.44 -25.71
C VAL A 150 -33.36 -12.02 -26.45
#